data_AF-A0A2Y9MF29-F1
#
_entry.id   AF-A0A2Y9MF29-F1
#
_cell.length_a   1.000
_cell.length_b   1.000
_cell.length_c   1.000
_cell.angle_alpha   90.00
_cell.angle_beta   90.00
_cell.angle_gamma   90.00
#
_symmetry.space_group_name_H-M   'P 1'
#
loop_
_entity.id
_entity.type
_entity.pdbx_description
1 polymer ?
#
loop_
_entity_poly.entity_id
_entity_poly.type
_entity_poly.pdbx_seq_one_letter_code
_entity_poly.pdbx_strand_id
1 'polypeptide(L)'
;MVVLDPVKPGGPYEVMAQQILGRKNFTLRIHDVLFGDVWLCSGQSNMQMTVSQIFNATSELSNTAAYQSVRILSVSLTQAQQELEDLAKVDLQWSKPTLENLGHGNFTYMSALCWLFGRYLHDTLRYPVGLISSSWAGTPIEAWSSERSLKACGVPRQGFMPSDLETGPSEYSVLWNAMIHPFHNMTLKGVIWYQGESNVNFNRDLYNCTFPALIEDWRQTFHDGSQGQTERFFPFGFVQLSSYLSGATPNDGLPEIRWHQTADFGYVPNPRMPSTFMAVAMDLCDRNSPFGSAHPRDKQTVAYRLHLGARAVAYGAKLTFQGPLPQKIELLGDMGLLNLTYSQPIQVQRHNKIFEISCCSDHQCKWLPAPMDTFSTQTLALNVKSCHDSLVAVRYAWATWPCEYKQCPLYHPTSALPAPPFTAFITNQIPGYCSKVAK
;
A
#
# COMPACT_ATOMS: atom_id res chain seq x y z
N MET A 1 16.44 -27.42 9.45
CA MET A 1 15.41 -27.10 8.45
C MET A 1 15.65 -28.01 7.24
N VAL A 2 14.60 -28.60 6.66
CA VAL A 2 14.71 -29.35 5.40
C VAL A 2 14.29 -28.41 4.28
N VAL A 3 15.17 -28.19 3.31
CA VAL A 3 14.87 -27.40 2.11
C VAL A 3 14.46 -28.37 1.02
N LEU A 4 13.29 -28.14 0.42
CA LEU A 4 12.83 -28.93 -0.72
C LEU A 4 13.51 -28.42 -1.99
N ASP A 5 13.85 -29.32 -2.91
CA ASP A 5 14.35 -28.93 -4.23
C ASP A 5 13.32 -28.02 -4.94
N PRO A 6 13.76 -27.08 -5.78
CA PRO A 6 12.85 -26.23 -6.55
C PRO A 6 11.84 -27.05 -7.36
N VAL A 7 10.54 -26.83 -7.12
CA VAL A 7 9.44 -27.51 -7.80
C VAL A 7 8.76 -26.55 -8.77
N LYS A 8 8.46 -27.02 -9.99
CA LYS A 8 7.65 -26.24 -10.93
C LYS A 8 6.26 -25.96 -10.33
N PRO A 9 5.67 -24.78 -10.58
CA PRO A 9 4.32 -24.48 -10.09
C PRO A 9 3.30 -25.52 -10.57
N GLY A 10 2.34 -25.87 -9.70
CA GLY A 10 1.30 -26.85 -10.00
C GLY A 10 0.89 -27.69 -8.78
N GLY A 11 0.40 -28.89 -9.07
CA GLY A 11 -0.17 -29.83 -8.11
C GLY A 11 -1.64 -30.15 -8.45
N PRO A 12 -2.38 -30.80 -7.54
CA PRO A 12 -1.96 -31.20 -6.20
C PRO A 12 -0.89 -32.30 -6.22
N TYR A 13 0.08 -32.18 -5.32
CA TYR A 13 1.10 -33.19 -5.05
C TYR A 13 0.84 -33.85 -3.69
N GLU A 14 1.51 -34.98 -3.49
CA GLU A 14 1.67 -35.60 -2.18
C GLU A 14 3.12 -35.41 -1.73
N VAL A 15 3.31 -34.83 -0.54
CA VAL A 15 4.63 -34.70 0.09
C VAL A 15 4.74 -35.75 1.18
N MET A 16 5.81 -36.54 1.13
CA MET A 16 6.07 -37.61 2.09
C MET A 16 7.36 -37.36 2.85
N ALA A 17 7.28 -37.36 4.18
CA ALA A 17 8.44 -37.32 5.05
C ALA A 17 8.62 -38.70 5.69
N GLN A 18 9.82 -39.27 5.58
CA GLN A 18 10.18 -40.55 6.19
C GLN A 18 11.32 -40.38 7.19
N GLN A 19 11.21 -41.01 8.36
CA GLN A 19 12.25 -41.04 9.38
C GLN A 19 12.47 -42.47 9.85
N ILE A 20 13.72 -42.93 9.79
CA ILE A 20 14.11 -44.26 10.28
C ILE A 20 14.78 -44.10 11.64
N LEU A 21 14.19 -44.68 12.69
CA LEU A 21 14.74 -44.72 14.04
C LEU A 21 15.00 -46.18 14.45
N GLY A 22 16.24 -46.64 14.30
CA GLY A 22 16.60 -48.05 14.49
C GLY A 22 15.92 -48.95 13.46
N ARG A 23 15.07 -49.89 13.91
CA ARG A 23 14.26 -50.77 13.03
C ARG A 23 12.86 -50.22 12.72
N LYS A 24 12.49 -49.06 13.26
CA LYS A 24 11.17 -48.45 13.03
C LYS A 24 11.28 -47.42 11.90
N ASN A 25 10.34 -47.50 10.96
CA ASN A 25 10.17 -46.50 9.91
C ASN A 25 8.88 -45.71 10.20
N PHE A 26 9.00 -44.40 10.33
CA PHE A 26 7.88 -43.46 10.48
C PHE A 26 7.68 -42.74 9.16
N THR A 27 6.44 -42.66 8.70
CA THR A 27 6.09 -41.96 7.46
C THR A 27 4.92 -41.03 7.72
N LEU A 28 5.08 -39.76 7.36
CA LEU A 28 4.03 -38.76 7.32
C LEU A 28 3.74 -38.40 5.86
N ARG A 29 2.47 -38.24 5.52
CA ARG A 29 2.01 -37.84 4.19
C ARG A 29 1.17 -36.58 4.31
N ILE A 30 1.45 -35.62 3.45
CA ILE A 30 0.67 -34.39 3.27
C ILE A 30 0.09 -34.45 1.85
N HIS A 31 -1.22 -34.39 1.75
CA HIS A 31 -1.95 -34.41 0.48
C HIS A 31 -2.38 -32.99 0.07
N ASP A 32 -2.79 -32.80 -1.18
CA ASP A 32 -3.30 -31.52 -1.72
C ASP A 32 -2.31 -30.36 -1.59
N VAL A 33 -1.01 -30.65 -1.81
CA VAL A 33 0.06 -29.65 -1.78
C VAL A 33 0.19 -28.98 -3.14
N LEU A 34 0.13 -27.65 -3.18
CA LEU A 34 0.35 -26.85 -4.38
C LEU A 34 1.66 -26.08 -4.27
N PHE A 35 2.39 -25.98 -5.37
CA PHE A 35 3.56 -25.11 -5.50
C PHE A 35 3.19 -23.92 -6.39
N GLY A 36 3.56 -22.73 -5.94
CA GLY A 36 3.21 -21.47 -6.58
C GLY A 36 3.69 -20.29 -5.76
N ASP A 37 3.28 -19.09 -6.16
CA ASP A 37 3.71 -17.87 -5.48
C ASP A 37 2.86 -17.59 -4.24
N VAL A 38 3.50 -17.26 -3.13
CA VAL A 38 2.84 -16.89 -1.87
C VAL A 38 2.97 -15.40 -1.62
N TRP A 39 1.84 -14.74 -1.34
CA TRP A 39 1.76 -13.32 -1.02
C TRP A 39 1.23 -13.11 0.39
N LEU A 40 1.91 -12.26 1.15
CA LEU A 40 1.49 -11.81 2.48
C LEU A 40 0.75 -10.48 2.38
N CYS A 41 -0.47 -10.41 2.89
CA CYS A 41 -1.31 -9.23 2.88
C CYS A 41 -1.48 -8.70 4.30
N SER A 42 -1.05 -7.45 4.53
CA SER A 42 -0.98 -6.86 5.86
C SER A 42 -1.43 -5.40 5.89
N GLY A 43 -1.68 -4.91 7.10
CA GLY A 43 -2.08 -3.54 7.37
C GLY A 43 -3.28 -3.46 8.30
N GLN A 44 -4.12 -2.45 8.11
CA GLN A 44 -5.22 -2.15 9.03
C GLN A 44 -6.61 -2.48 8.44
N SER A 45 -7.63 -1.77 8.88
CA SER A 45 -9.05 -2.08 8.62
C SER A 45 -9.39 -2.20 7.14
N ASN A 46 -8.82 -1.36 6.27
CA ASN A 46 -9.02 -1.47 4.83
C ASN A 46 -8.40 -2.73 4.20
N MET A 47 -7.32 -3.26 4.77
CA MET A 47 -6.81 -4.60 4.44
C MET A 47 -7.72 -5.68 5.05
N GLN A 48 -8.20 -5.49 6.28
CA GLN A 48 -8.98 -6.49 7.03
C GLN A 48 -10.42 -6.71 6.52
N MET A 49 -10.99 -5.75 5.78
CA MET A 49 -12.34 -5.89 5.22
C MET A 49 -12.51 -7.19 4.44
N THR A 50 -13.62 -7.90 4.67
CA THR A 50 -13.94 -9.19 4.03
C THR A 50 -14.70 -9.00 2.72
N VAL A 51 -14.84 -10.07 1.91
CA VAL A 51 -15.49 -9.98 0.59
C VAL A 51 -16.96 -9.59 0.70
N SER A 52 -17.63 -9.87 1.82
CA SER A 52 -19.02 -9.43 2.05
C SER A 52 -19.15 -7.91 2.24
N GLN A 53 -18.04 -7.21 2.51
CA GLN A 53 -18.02 -5.78 2.80
C GLN A 53 -17.68 -4.90 1.58
N ILE A 54 -17.59 -5.48 0.37
CA ILE A 54 -17.19 -4.76 -0.84
C ILE A 54 -18.29 -4.73 -1.90
N PHE A 55 -18.15 -3.85 -2.90
CA PHE A 55 -19.03 -3.92 -4.06
C PHE A 55 -18.85 -5.24 -4.83
N ASN A 56 -19.92 -5.72 -5.46
CA ASN A 56 -19.96 -6.98 -6.19
C ASN A 56 -19.67 -8.26 -5.36
N ALA A 57 -19.80 -8.18 -4.03
CA ALA A 57 -19.59 -9.29 -3.10
C ALA A 57 -20.29 -10.60 -3.53
N THR A 58 -21.58 -10.54 -3.89
CA THR A 58 -22.36 -11.72 -4.28
C THR A 58 -21.76 -12.45 -5.49
N SER A 59 -21.33 -11.71 -6.51
CA SER A 59 -20.70 -12.30 -7.69
C SER A 59 -19.33 -12.89 -7.36
N GLU A 60 -18.56 -12.22 -6.53
CA GLU A 60 -17.22 -12.67 -6.13
C GLU A 60 -17.30 -13.97 -5.31
N LEU A 61 -18.21 -14.02 -4.33
CA LEU A 61 -18.39 -15.18 -3.46
C LEU A 61 -18.95 -16.41 -4.17
N SER A 62 -19.83 -16.21 -5.16
CA SER A 62 -20.43 -17.31 -5.94
C SER A 62 -19.44 -17.97 -6.91
N ASN A 63 -18.33 -17.31 -7.25
CA ASN A 63 -17.38 -17.80 -8.25
C ASN A 63 -16.16 -18.54 -7.67
N THR A 64 -16.17 -18.86 -6.36
CA THR A 64 -15.03 -19.50 -5.67
C THR A 64 -14.63 -20.86 -6.26
N ALA A 65 -15.57 -21.58 -6.87
CA ALA A 65 -15.30 -22.86 -7.54
C ALA A 65 -14.30 -22.76 -8.71
N ALA A 66 -14.16 -21.59 -9.34
CA ALA A 66 -13.20 -21.37 -10.43
C ALA A 66 -11.74 -21.20 -9.95
N TYR A 67 -11.53 -21.04 -8.64
CA TYR A 67 -10.24 -20.63 -8.07
C TYR A 67 -9.72 -21.62 -7.03
N GLN A 68 -9.98 -22.92 -7.25
CA GLN A 68 -9.58 -23.99 -6.33
C GLN A 68 -8.07 -24.25 -6.30
N SER A 69 -7.29 -23.61 -7.16
CA SER A 69 -5.82 -23.53 -7.16
C SER A 69 -5.27 -22.31 -6.41
N VAL A 70 -6.14 -21.40 -5.97
CA VAL A 70 -5.79 -20.36 -5.00
C VAL A 70 -5.95 -20.97 -3.61
N ARG A 71 -4.99 -20.74 -2.72
CA ARG A 71 -5.02 -21.18 -1.32
C ARG A 71 -4.98 -19.95 -0.43
N ILE A 72 -5.77 -19.99 0.63
CA ILE A 72 -5.93 -18.86 1.56
C ILE A 72 -5.63 -19.31 2.99
N LEU A 73 -4.99 -18.44 3.76
CA LEU A 73 -4.70 -18.59 5.18
C LEU A 73 -4.98 -17.27 5.89
N SER A 74 -5.44 -17.33 7.14
CA SER A 74 -5.69 -16.12 7.95
C SER A 74 -5.21 -16.33 9.37
N VAL A 75 -4.33 -15.44 9.83
CA VAL A 75 -3.77 -15.50 11.19
C VAL A 75 -4.74 -14.92 12.20
N SER A 76 -4.66 -15.41 13.44
CA SER A 76 -5.42 -14.84 14.53
C SER A 76 -4.87 -13.49 14.98
N LEU A 77 -5.75 -12.61 15.45
CA LEU A 77 -5.37 -11.34 16.06
C LEU A 77 -4.62 -11.60 17.38
N THR A 78 -3.30 -11.47 17.35
CA THR A 78 -2.41 -11.73 18.49
C THR A 78 -1.37 -10.60 18.63
N GLN A 79 -0.98 -10.31 19.87
CA GLN A 79 0.10 -9.36 20.20
C GLN A 79 1.18 -10.09 20.98
N ALA A 80 2.45 -9.68 20.82
CA ALA A 80 3.55 -10.21 21.61
C ALA A 80 4.60 -9.13 21.87
N GLN A 81 5.14 -9.08 23.09
CA GLN A 81 6.19 -8.13 23.46
C GLN A 81 7.57 -8.50 22.88
N GLN A 82 7.72 -9.72 22.36
CA GLN A 82 8.94 -10.23 21.76
C GLN A 82 8.60 -11.00 20.50
N GLU A 83 9.53 -11.00 19.55
CA GLU A 83 9.45 -11.76 18.29
C GLU A 83 9.15 -13.24 18.57
N LEU A 84 8.05 -13.73 18.01
CA LEU A 84 7.67 -15.15 18.10
C LEU A 84 8.26 -15.93 16.92
N GLU A 85 8.70 -17.15 17.20
CA GLU A 85 9.24 -18.07 16.19
C GLU A 85 8.15 -18.78 15.36
N ASP A 86 6.93 -18.85 15.89
CA ASP A 86 5.78 -19.46 15.23
C ASP A 86 4.48 -18.73 15.61
N LEU A 87 3.44 -18.90 14.80
CA LEU A 87 2.14 -18.29 15.03
C LEU A 87 1.52 -18.91 16.29
N ALA A 88 1.11 -18.05 17.23
CA ALA A 88 0.40 -18.52 18.41
C ALA A 88 -0.94 -19.19 18.05
N LYS A 89 -1.62 -18.69 17.02
CA LYS A 89 -2.89 -19.22 16.53
C LYS A 89 -3.17 -18.79 15.09
N VAL A 90 -3.87 -19.67 14.36
CA VAL A 90 -4.38 -19.44 13.00
C VAL A 90 -5.91 -19.55 13.03
N ASP A 91 -6.62 -18.53 12.53
CA ASP A 91 -8.08 -18.53 12.48
C ASP A 91 -8.61 -19.32 11.27
N LEU A 92 -7.87 -19.30 10.15
CA LEU A 92 -8.14 -20.11 8.97
C LEU A 92 -6.85 -20.76 8.48
N GLN A 93 -6.72 -22.07 8.67
CA GLN A 93 -5.62 -22.84 8.09
C GLN A 93 -5.66 -22.80 6.56
N TRP A 94 -4.54 -23.13 5.90
CA TRP A 94 -4.47 -23.22 4.44
C TRP A 94 -5.66 -23.98 3.85
N SER A 95 -6.52 -23.26 3.14
CA SER A 95 -7.82 -23.75 2.69
C SER A 95 -8.08 -23.38 1.23
N LYS A 96 -8.97 -24.12 0.58
CA LYS A 96 -9.58 -23.66 -0.67
C LYS A 96 -10.55 -22.50 -0.37
N PRO A 97 -10.72 -21.54 -1.28
CA PRO A 97 -11.70 -20.48 -1.09
C PRO A 97 -13.12 -21.07 -1.13
N THR A 98 -13.97 -20.62 -0.21
CA THR A 98 -15.40 -20.91 -0.11
C THR A 98 -16.17 -19.62 0.14
N LEU A 99 -17.49 -19.67 -0.04
CA LEU A 99 -18.38 -18.57 0.34
C LEU A 99 -18.18 -18.15 1.80
N GLU A 100 -18.04 -19.13 2.69
CA GLU A 100 -17.92 -18.92 4.12
C GLU A 100 -16.58 -18.27 4.47
N ASN A 101 -15.45 -18.84 4.06
CA ASN A 101 -14.14 -18.34 4.51
C ASN A 101 -13.69 -17.04 3.81
N LEU A 102 -14.38 -16.59 2.76
CA LEU A 102 -14.15 -15.28 2.15
C LEU A 102 -15.05 -14.16 2.69
N GLY A 103 -16.25 -14.49 3.15
CA GLY A 103 -17.30 -13.50 3.47
C GLY A 103 -17.96 -13.63 4.84
N HIS A 104 -17.56 -14.60 5.66
CA HIS A 104 -18.20 -14.85 6.95
C HIS A 104 -17.89 -13.73 7.94
N GLY A 105 -18.93 -13.05 8.41
CA GLY A 105 -18.82 -11.97 9.36
C GLY A 105 -18.07 -10.74 8.84
N ASN A 106 -18.16 -9.65 9.60
CA ASN A 106 -17.32 -8.49 9.37
C ASN A 106 -15.91 -8.79 9.91
N PHE A 107 -14.87 -8.45 9.14
CA PHE A 107 -13.47 -8.53 9.55
C PHE A 107 -12.99 -9.93 10.01
N THR A 108 -13.64 -11.00 9.53
CA THR A 108 -13.31 -12.39 9.90
C THR A 108 -12.86 -13.20 8.68
N TYR A 109 -11.87 -14.06 8.90
CA TYR A 109 -11.16 -14.85 7.88
C TYR A 109 -10.33 -14.01 6.89
N MET A 110 -10.80 -13.83 5.66
CA MET A 110 -9.96 -13.40 4.55
C MET A 110 -10.20 -11.95 4.12
N SER A 111 -9.10 -11.21 4.00
CA SER A 111 -9.06 -9.89 3.34
C SER A 111 -9.61 -9.96 1.91
N ALA A 112 -10.61 -9.13 1.61
CA ALA A 112 -11.15 -8.96 0.27
C ALA A 112 -10.10 -8.46 -0.72
N LEU A 113 -9.26 -7.53 -0.28
CA LEU A 113 -8.21 -6.98 -1.13
C LEU A 113 -7.17 -8.05 -1.47
N CYS A 114 -6.75 -8.84 -0.47
CA CYS A 114 -5.82 -9.94 -0.67
C CYS A 114 -6.39 -10.98 -1.64
N TRP A 115 -7.64 -11.40 -1.41
CA TRP A 115 -8.36 -12.33 -2.26
C TRP A 115 -8.42 -11.85 -3.72
N LEU A 116 -8.92 -10.62 -3.95
CA LEU A 116 -9.05 -10.06 -5.29
C LEU A 116 -7.71 -9.93 -6.01
N PHE A 117 -6.67 -9.51 -5.30
CA PHE A 117 -5.31 -9.40 -5.83
C PHE A 117 -4.78 -10.76 -6.30
N GLY A 118 -4.84 -11.77 -5.44
CA GLY A 118 -4.38 -13.12 -5.77
C GLY A 118 -5.21 -13.77 -6.88
N ARG A 119 -6.52 -13.51 -6.90
CA ARG A 119 -7.41 -13.95 -7.97
C ARG A 119 -7.00 -13.38 -9.33
N TYR A 120 -6.77 -12.07 -9.42
CA TYR A 120 -6.30 -11.45 -10.65
C TYR A 120 -4.92 -11.96 -11.09
N LEU A 121 -4.02 -12.22 -10.13
CA LEU A 121 -2.73 -12.84 -10.43
C LEU A 121 -2.92 -14.25 -11.00
N HIS A 122 -3.73 -15.09 -10.35
CA HIS A 122 -4.04 -16.43 -10.83
C HIS A 122 -4.63 -16.42 -12.26
N ASP A 123 -5.56 -15.52 -12.54
CA ASP A 123 -6.15 -15.34 -13.88
C ASP A 123 -5.11 -14.96 -14.95
N THR A 124 -4.05 -14.27 -14.55
CA THR A 124 -2.99 -13.84 -15.47
C THR A 124 -1.91 -14.91 -15.63
N LEU A 125 -1.45 -15.46 -14.51
CA LEU A 125 -0.29 -16.33 -14.40
C LEU A 125 -0.62 -17.80 -14.69
N ARG A 126 -1.88 -18.19 -14.46
CA ARG A 126 -2.41 -19.54 -14.72
C ARG A 126 -1.69 -20.66 -13.93
N TYR A 127 -1.17 -20.34 -12.74
CA TYR A 127 -0.61 -21.31 -11.80
C TYR A 127 -1.02 -20.97 -10.35
N PRO A 128 -0.85 -21.90 -9.38
CA PRO A 128 -1.31 -21.70 -8.00
C PRO A 128 -0.79 -20.44 -7.33
N VAL A 129 -1.63 -19.81 -6.51
CA VAL A 129 -1.28 -18.63 -5.70
C VAL A 129 -1.71 -18.86 -4.26
N GLY A 130 -0.79 -18.67 -3.32
CA GLY A 130 -1.07 -18.68 -1.88
C GLY A 130 -1.23 -17.27 -1.34
N LEU A 131 -2.21 -17.05 -0.47
CA LEU A 131 -2.53 -15.76 0.13
C LEU A 131 -2.60 -15.89 1.65
N ILE A 132 -1.83 -15.06 2.34
CA ILE A 132 -1.81 -14.97 3.80
C ILE A 132 -2.43 -13.63 4.20
N SER A 133 -3.51 -13.67 4.98
CA SER A 133 -4.12 -12.48 5.58
C SER A 133 -3.60 -12.28 7.00
N SER A 134 -2.91 -11.17 7.24
CA SER A 134 -2.36 -10.76 8.53
C SER A 134 -2.57 -9.27 8.74
N SER A 135 -3.75 -8.87 9.19
CA SER A 135 -4.15 -7.46 9.30
C SER A 135 -5.02 -7.21 10.53
N TRP A 136 -4.91 -6.01 11.11
CA TRP A 136 -5.67 -5.62 12.29
C TRP A 136 -6.05 -4.14 12.24
N ALA A 137 -7.36 -3.85 12.26
CA ALA A 137 -7.94 -2.52 12.28
C ALA A 137 -7.36 -1.59 13.37
N GLY A 138 -7.30 -0.30 13.05
CA GLY A 138 -6.97 0.75 14.03
C GLY A 138 -5.49 0.90 14.37
N THR A 139 -4.62 0.15 13.72
CA THR A 139 -3.21 0.02 14.10
C THR A 139 -2.31 1.04 13.37
N PRO A 140 -1.42 1.74 14.10
CA PRO A 140 -0.40 2.59 13.50
C PRO A 140 0.78 1.74 12.99
N ILE A 141 1.63 2.30 12.12
CA ILE A 141 2.75 1.56 11.51
C ILE A 141 3.77 1.07 12.55
N GLU A 142 3.84 1.73 13.71
CA GLU A 142 4.71 1.39 14.81
C GLU A 142 4.42 0.01 15.41
N ALA A 143 3.16 -0.43 15.41
CA ALA A 143 2.81 -1.76 15.89
C ALA A 143 3.33 -2.88 14.96
N TRP A 144 3.51 -2.56 13.67
CA TRP A 144 3.93 -3.48 12.60
C TRP A 144 5.42 -3.38 12.24
N SER A 145 6.12 -2.43 12.84
CA SER A 145 7.54 -2.21 12.65
C SER A 145 8.28 -2.90 13.77
N SER A 146 9.42 -3.52 13.48
CA SER A 146 10.30 -4.02 14.54
C SER A 146 10.89 -2.87 15.36
N GLU A 147 11.46 -3.18 16.53
CA GLU A 147 12.17 -2.18 17.33
C GLU A 147 13.37 -1.58 16.57
N ARG A 148 14.02 -2.38 15.72
CA ARG A 148 15.22 -1.94 14.98
C ARG A 148 14.88 -0.91 13.90
N SER A 149 13.77 -1.08 13.17
CA SER A 149 13.35 -0.11 12.16
C SER A 149 12.83 1.19 12.79
N LEU A 150 12.10 1.09 13.90
CA LEU A 150 11.64 2.26 14.67
C LEU A 150 12.80 3.07 15.25
N LYS A 151 13.79 2.38 15.84
CA LYS A 151 14.99 3.02 16.36
C LYS A 151 15.80 3.71 15.26
N ALA A 152 15.90 3.11 14.08
CA ALA A 152 16.60 3.70 12.94
C ALA A 152 15.97 5.03 12.47
N CYS A 153 14.68 5.22 12.70
CA CYS A 153 13.94 6.45 12.38
C CYS A 153 13.81 7.42 13.54
N GLY A 154 14.43 7.14 14.70
CA GLY A 154 14.35 8.02 15.87
C GLY A 154 12.95 8.13 16.46
N VAL A 155 12.08 7.12 16.28
CA VAL A 155 10.73 7.13 16.84
C VAL A 155 10.84 7.14 18.37
N PRO A 156 10.19 8.11 19.07
CA PRO A 156 10.27 8.20 20.52
C PRO A 156 9.72 6.96 21.22
N ARG A 157 10.45 6.39 22.18
CA ARG A 157 10.03 5.17 22.94
C ARG A 157 8.74 5.32 23.74
N GLN A 158 8.25 6.54 23.93
CA GLN A 158 7.01 6.87 24.64
C GLN A 158 6.14 7.73 23.73
N GLY A 159 5.50 7.10 22.76
CA GLY A 159 4.33 7.65 22.10
C GLY A 159 3.22 6.64 22.26
N PHE A 160 2.39 6.79 23.30
CA PHE A 160 1.08 6.16 23.26
C PHE A 160 0.23 6.96 22.28
N MET A 161 -0.45 6.27 21.37
CA MET A 161 -1.59 6.89 20.71
C MET A 161 -2.52 7.40 21.82
N PRO A 162 -3.00 8.65 21.77
CA PRO A 162 -4.02 9.10 22.71
C PRO A 162 -5.18 8.09 22.71
N SER A 163 -5.64 7.67 23.89
CA SER A 163 -6.68 6.63 24.04
C SER A 163 -7.92 6.87 23.17
N ASP A 164 -8.22 8.14 22.90
CA ASP A 164 -9.38 8.58 22.11
C ASP A 164 -9.22 8.31 20.60
N LEU A 165 -8.01 7.94 20.15
CA LEU A 165 -7.66 7.54 18.78
C LEU A 165 -7.38 6.04 18.66
N GLU A 166 -7.26 5.31 19.78
CA GLU A 166 -6.95 3.89 19.81
C GLU A 166 -8.18 3.05 19.47
N THR A 167 -8.18 2.50 18.25
CA THR A 167 -9.20 1.53 17.79
C THR A 167 -8.62 0.13 17.58
N GLY A 168 -7.34 -0.06 17.90
CA GLY A 168 -6.60 -1.32 17.83
C GLY A 168 -5.23 -1.20 18.50
N PRO A 169 -4.42 -2.27 18.48
CA PRO A 169 -3.07 -2.28 19.06
C PRO A 169 -2.19 -1.13 18.57
N SER A 170 -1.66 -0.35 19.51
CA SER A 170 -0.81 0.82 19.27
C SER A 170 0.60 0.68 19.85
N GLU A 171 0.80 -0.31 20.74
CA GLU A 171 2.12 -0.62 21.31
C GLU A 171 3.11 -0.99 20.20
N TYR A 172 4.35 -0.59 20.37
CA TYR A 172 5.36 -0.71 19.32
C TYR A 172 5.76 -2.17 19.14
N SER A 173 5.95 -2.57 17.88
CA SER A 173 6.38 -3.91 17.48
C SER A 173 5.46 -5.09 17.85
N VAL A 174 4.37 -4.87 18.59
CA VAL A 174 3.59 -6.01 19.13
C VAL A 174 2.94 -6.88 18.06
N LEU A 175 2.61 -6.30 16.90
CA LEU A 175 2.03 -7.02 15.76
C LEU A 175 3.11 -7.54 14.80
N TRP A 176 4.21 -6.82 14.64
CA TRP A 176 5.41 -7.36 13.99
C TRP A 176 5.80 -8.69 14.64
N ASN A 177 5.95 -8.67 15.96
CA ASN A 177 6.40 -9.79 16.78
C ASN A 177 5.50 -11.02 16.67
N ALA A 178 4.18 -10.83 16.66
CA ALA A 178 3.21 -11.92 16.78
C ALA A 178 2.57 -12.36 15.45
N MET A 179 2.46 -11.45 14.48
CA MET A 179 1.69 -11.68 13.26
C MET A 179 2.52 -11.66 11.98
N ILE A 180 3.75 -11.13 12.02
CA ILE A 180 4.63 -11.04 10.83
C ILE A 180 5.90 -11.86 11.01
N HIS A 181 6.66 -11.62 12.08
CA HIS A 181 7.92 -12.31 12.37
C HIS A 181 7.82 -13.84 12.31
N PRO A 182 6.74 -14.51 12.79
CA PRO A 182 6.59 -15.95 12.66
C PRO A 182 6.72 -16.51 11.24
N PHE A 183 6.51 -15.68 10.21
CA PHE A 183 6.62 -16.09 8.82
C PHE A 183 8.03 -15.95 8.24
N HIS A 184 9.03 -15.46 8.99
CA HIS A 184 10.36 -15.13 8.46
C HIS A 184 11.07 -16.33 7.78
N ASN A 185 10.75 -17.55 8.19
CA ASN A 185 11.28 -18.79 7.61
C ASN A 185 10.52 -19.28 6.35
N MET A 186 9.44 -18.62 5.95
CA MET A 186 8.69 -18.95 4.73
C MET A 186 9.30 -18.29 3.49
N THR A 187 9.18 -18.98 2.35
CA THR A 187 9.46 -18.38 1.04
C THR A 187 8.27 -17.54 0.57
N LEU A 188 8.48 -16.24 0.40
CA LEU A 188 7.46 -15.32 -0.12
C LEU A 188 7.83 -14.80 -1.51
N LYS A 189 6.80 -14.61 -2.34
CA LYS A 189 6.92 -13.87 -3.59
C LYS A 189 6.82 -12.36 -3.38
N GLY A 190 5.99 -11.92 -2.44
CA GLY A 190 5.82 -10.49 -2.16
C GLY A 190 4.85 -10.17 -1.03
N VAL A 191 4.74 -8.88 -0.74
CA VAL A 191 3.83 -8.33 0.28
C VAL A 191 2.87 -7.33 -0.34
N ILE A 192 1.63 -7.30 0.14
CA ILE A 192 0.65 -6.24 -0.10
C ILE A 192 0.31 -5.55 1.21
N TRP A 193 0.35 -4.23 1.22
CA TRP A 193 0.18 -3.40 2.41
C TRP A 193 -0.92 -2.36 2.25
N TYR A 194 -1.82 -2.24 3.22
CA TYR A 194 -2.79 -1.13 3.26
C TYR A 194 -2.95 -0.61 4.68
N GLN A 195 -2.21 0.45 4.98
CA GLN A 195 -2.20 1.12 6.27
C GLN A 195 -1.73 2.56 6.11
N GLY A 196 -2.13 3.40 7.06
CA GLY A 196 -1.62 4.75 7.25
C GLY A 196 -2.64 5.68 7.89
N GLU A 197 -3.93 5.32 7.89
CA GLU A 197 -4.99 6.18 8.40
C GLU A 197 -4.80 6.48 9.89
N SER A 198 -4.30 5.51 10.69
CA SER A 198 -4.02 5.73 12.11
C SER A 198 -2.80 6.66 12.36
N ASN A 199 -1.95 6.87 11.36
CA ASN A 199 -0.79 7.77 11.47
C ASN A 199 -1.10 9.22 11.07
N VAL A 200 -2.31 9.53 10.61
CA VAL A 200 -2.71 10.90 10.22
C VAL A 200 -2.52 11.90 11.37
N ASN A 201 -2.73 11.47 12.61
CA ASN A 201 -2.56 12.30 13.81
C ASN A 201 -1.53 11.72 14.80
N PHE A 202 -0.66 10.80 14.35
CA PHE A 202 0.30 10.12 15.20
C PHE A 202 1.61 9.83 14.47
N ASN A 203 2.69 10.47 14.92
CA ASN A 203 4.02 10.39 14.31
C ASN A 203 4.02 10.59 12.78
N ARG A 204 3.09 11.41 12.28
CA ARG A 204 2.84 11.59 10.84
C ARG A 204 4.11 11.89 10.06
N ASP A 205 4.89 12.87 10.52
CA ASP A 205 6.10 13.32 9.84
C ASP A 205 7.20 12.25 9.80
N LEU A 206 7.16 11.28 10.72
CA LEU A 206 8.10 10.15 10.74
C LEU A 206 7.72 9.05 9.75
N TYR A 207 6.51 9.07 9.19
CA TYR A 207 6.03 8.03 8.26
C TYR A 207 6.92 7.92 7.00
N ASN A 208 7.52 9.03 6.56
CA ASN A 208 8.47 9.04 5.44
C ASN A 208 9.78 8.27 5.72
N CYS A 209 10.05 7.95 6.98
CA CYS A 209 11.16 7.14 7.42
C CYS A 209 10.69 5.74 7.81
N THR A 210 9.67 5.65 8.67
CA THR A 210 9.24 4.37 9.26
C THR A 210 8.71 3.41 8.21
N PHE A 211 8.00 3.90 7.17
CA PHE A 211 7.49 3.01 6.14
C PHE A 211 8.58 2.41 5.24
N PRO A 212 9.51 3.20 4.66
CA PRO A 212 10.68 2.62 3.98
C PRO A 212 11.52 1.70 4.89
N ALA A 213 11.71 2.07 6.16
CA ALA A 213 12.47 1.25 7.10
C ALA A 213 11.77 -0.08 7.42
N LEU A 214 10.44 -0.10 7.55
CA LEU A 214 9.64 -1.31 7.69
C LEU A 214 9.84 -2.23 6.49
N ILE A 215 9.76 -1.70 5.27
CA ILE A 215 9.92 -2.51 4.04
C ILE A 215 11.31 -3.13 3.99
N GLU A 216 12.35 -2.34 4.25
CA GLU A 216 13.74 -2.82 4.22
C GLU A 216 14.00 -3.85 5.30
N ASP A 217 13.46 -3.62 6.49
CA ASP A 217 13.52 -4.58 7.58
C ASP A 217 12.88 -5.91 7.20
N TRP A 218 11.64 -5.90 6.74
CA TRP A 218 10.92 -7.13 6.37
C TRP A 218 11.67 -7.87 5.28
N ARG A 219 12.20 -7.15 4.27
CA ARG A 219 13.06 -7.73 3.25
C ARG A 219 14.26 -8.47 3.82
N GLN A 220 14.98 -7.82 4.72
CA GLN A 220 16.14 -8.44 5.37
C GLN A 220 15.73 -9.65 6.22
N THR A 221 14.71 -9.51 7.07
CA THR A 221 14.26 -10.55 7.99
C THR A 221 13.81 -11.81 7.27
N PHE A 222 12.97 -11.67 6.23
CA PHE A 222 12.48 -12.82 5.45
C PHE A 222 13.57 -13.42 4.57
N HIS A 223 14.48 -12.61 4.02
CA HIS A 223 15.62 -13.13 3.26
C HIS A 223 16.53 -13.98 4.15
N ASP A 224 16.90 -13.48 5.32
CA ASP A 224 17.79 -14.19 6.25
C ASP A 224 17.11 -15.43 6.85
N GLY A 225 15.86 -15.29 7.31
CA GLY A 225 15.10 -16.39 7.90
C GLY A 225 14.88 -17.54 6.93
N SER A 226 14.48 -17.24 5.70
CA SER A 226 14.30 -18.24 4.66
C SER A 226 15.62 -18.75 4.04
N GLN A 227 16.78 -18.41 4.61
CA GLN A 227 18.11 -18.80 4.13
C GLN A 227 18.34 -18.41 2.65
N GLY A 228 17.87 -17.23 2.28
CA GLY A 228 17.98 -16.66 0.94
C GLY A 228 16.95 -17.16 -0.06
N GLN A 229 15.98 -17.99 0.33
CA GLN A 229 14.92 -18.45 -0.58
C GLN A 229 13.94 -17.33 -0.95
N THR A 230 13.63 -16.44 0.00
CA THR A 230 12.93 -15.19 -0.28
C THR A 230 13.91 -14.19 -0.86
N GLU A 231 13.59 -13.64 -2.03
CA GLU A 231 14.42 -12.65 -2.72
C GLU A 231 14.71 -11.43 -1.85
N ARG A 232 15.96 -10.97 -1.81
CA ARG A 232 16.40 -9.85 -0.95
C ARG A 232 15.65 -8.55 -1.20
N PHE A 233 15.19 -8.33 -2.42
CA PHE A 233 14.36 -7.19 -2.79
C PHE A 233 13.00 -7.66 -3.32
N PHE A 234 12.38 -8.61 -2.61
CA PHE A 234 11.07 -9.09 -3.00
C PHE A 234 10.05 -7.93 -3.16
N PRO A 235 9.13 -8.04 -4.14
CA PRO A 235 8.12 -7.04 -4.43
C PRO A 235 7.27 -6.63 -3.23
N PHE A 236 7.15 -5.32 -3.02
CA PHE A 236 6.30 -4.75 -1.96
C PHE A 236 5.26 -3.83 -2.59
N GLY A 237 3.99 -4.24 -2.56
CA GLY A 237 2.87 -3.45 -3.04
C GLY A 237 2.18 -2.72 -1.89
N PHE A 238 1.77 -1.47 -2.08
CA PHE A 238 0.92 -0.80 -1.11
C PHE A 238 -0.21 0.02 -1.73
N VAL A 239 -1.21 0.32 -0.92
CA VAL A 239 -2.33 1.19 -1.32
C VAL A 239 -2.13 2.58 -0.76
N GLN A 240 -2.09 3.58 -1.64
CA GLN A 240 -2.16 4.96 -1.21
C GLN A 240 -3.53 5.23 -0.59
N LEU A 241 -3.56 5.93 0.54
CA LEU A 241 -4.82 6.13 1.27
C LEU A 241 -5.90 6.78 0.40
N SER A 242 -7.12 6.26 0.52
CA SER A 242 -8.33 6.86 -0.04
C SER A 242 -8.71 8.12 0.74
N SER A 243 -9.96 8.56 0.65
CA SER A 243 -10.49 9.75 1.33
C SER A 243 -11.48 9.36 2.42
N TYR A 244 -11.71 10.25 3.38
CA TYR A 244 -12.79 10.12 4.37
C TYR A 244 -13.42 11.48 4.67
N LEU A 245 -14.66 11.47 5.14
CA LEU A 245 -15.36 12.66 5.62
C LEU A 245 -14.79 13.06 6.98
N SER A 246 -14.11 14.20 7.05
CA SER A 246 -13.71 14.82 8.30
C SER A 246 -14.74 15.87 8.71
N GLY A 247 -15.23 15.81 9.94
CA GLY A 247 -16.06 16.88 10.55
C GLY A 247 -15.24 18.04 11.11
N ALA A 248 -13.90 17.92 11.13
CA ALA A 248 -12.99 18.95 11.61
C ALA A 248 -12.59 19.94 10.51
N THR A 249 -11.93 21.03 10.90
CA THR A 249 -11.31 21.98 9.95
C THR A 249 -10.40 21.24 8.97
N PRO A 250 -10.33 21.67 7.70
CA PRO A 250 -9.37 21.11 6.74
C PRO A 250 -7.97 21.11 7.35
N ASN A 251 -7.33 19.94 7.38
CA ASN A 251 -5.92 19.80 7.74
C ASN A 251 -5.20 18.97 6.67
N ASP A 252 -3.89 19.16 6.57
CA ASP A 252 -3.07 18.51 5.55
C ASP A 252 -2.63 17.09 5.99
N GLY A 253 -3.23 16.53 7.06
CA GLY A 253 -2.75 15.28 7.64
C GLY A 253 -2.86 14.06 6.71
N LEU A 254 -4.01 13.88 6.05
CA LEU A 254 -4.18 12.78 5.11
C LEU A 254 -3.33 12.94 3.83
N PRO A 255 -3.27 14.10 3.15
CA PRO A 255 -2.38 14.27 2.01
C PRO A 255 -0.89 14.16 2.38
N GLU A 256 -0.47 14.59 3.58
CA GLU A 256 0.89 14.36 4.07
C GLU A 256 1.20 12.87 4.22
N ILE A 257 0.31 12.05 4.79
CA ILE A 257 0.52 10.60 4.82
C ILE A 257 0.61 10.01 3.40
N ARG A 258 -0.26 10.42 2.46
CA ARG A 258 -0.20 9.95 1.06
C ARG A 258 1.15 10.26 0.41
N TRP A 259 1.75 11.40 0.74
CA TRP A 259 3.08 11.79 0.28
C TRP A 259 4.18 10.96 0.95
N HIS A 260 4.14 10.84 2.28
CA HIS A 260 5.08 10.06 3.08
C HIS A 260 5.08 8.57 2.73
N GLN A 261 3.94 8.02 2.29
CA GLN A 261 3.84 6.64 1.78
C GLN A 261 4.78 6.36 0.59
N THR A 262 5.24 7.40 -0.11
CA THR A 262 6.18 7.30 -1.22
C THR A 262 7.60 7.73 -0.84
N ALA A 263 7.90 7.84 0.46
CA ALA A 263 9.16 8.42 0.96
C ALA A 263 9.42 9.84 0.43
N ASP A 264 8.36 10.60 0.21
CA ASP A 264 8.36 11.99 -0.30
C ASP A 264 8.83 12.13 -1.76
N PHE A 265 8.58 11.12 -2.61
CA PHE A 265 8.87 11.19 -4.05
C PHE A 265 7.63 11.37 -4.94
N GLY A 266 6.44 11.03 -4.45
CA GLY A 266 5.18 11.01 -5.22
C GLY A 266 4.99 9.75 -6.07
N TYR A 267 6.00 8.90 -6.18
CA TYR A 267 5.96 7.66 -6.97
C TYR A 267 6.82 6.56 -6.33
N VAL A 268 6.51 5.32 -6.69
CA VAL A 268 7.31 4.11 -6.43
C VAL A 268 7.30 3.20 -7.65
N PRO A 269 8.39 2.49 -8.00
CA PRO A 269 9.63 2.41 -7.23
C PRO A 269 10.43 3.71 -7.30
N ASN A 270 11.20 3.98 -6.25
CA ASN A 270 12.09 5.14 -6.13
C ASN A 270 13.39 4.73 -5.41
N PRO A 271 14.42 5.60 -5.32
CA PRO A 271 15.71 5.22 -4.72
C PRO A 271 15.64 4.72 -3.26
N ARG A 272 14.63 5.13 -2.48
CA ARG A 272 14.43 4.68 -1.09
C ARG A 272 13.57 3.42 -0.99
N MET A 273 12.80 3.12 -2.03
CA MET A 273 11.83 2.01 -2.07
C MET A 273 11.94 1.27 -3.42
N PRO A 274 13.06 0.57 -3.68
CA PRO A 274 13.21 -0.25 -4.88
C PRO A 274 12.24 -1.43 -4.84
N SER A 275 11.91 -1.98 -6.01
CA SER A 275 10.98 -3.13 -6.15
C SER A 275 9.63 -2.93 -5.43
N THR A 276 9.15 -1.69 -5.36
CA THR A 276 7.90 -1.32 -4.71
C THR A 276 6.91 -0.80 -5.76
N PHE A 277 5.62 -1.09 -5.58
CA PHE A 277 4.54 -0.58 -6.43
C PHE A 277 3.38 -0.06 -5.58
N MET A 278 2.58 0.84 -6.16
CA MET A 278 1.51 1.53 -5.43
C MET A 278 0.22 1.53 -6.24
N ALA A 279 -0.90 1.21 -5.57
CA ALA A 279 -2.23 1.52 -6.05
C ALA A 279 -2.67 2.88 -5.50
N VAL A 280 -2.79 3.89 -6.37
CA VAL A 280 -3.45 5.15 -6.02
C VAL A 280 -4.92 4.85 -5.71
N ALA A 281 -5.45 5.30 -4.57
CA ALA A 281 -6.86 5.09 -4.21
C ALA A 281 -7.60 6.36 -3.77
N MET A 282 -6.97 7.54 -3.83
CA MET A 282 -7.60 8.80 -3.41
C MET A 282 -8.86 9.19 -4.21
N ASP A 283 -9.00 8.69 -5.44
CA ASP A 283 -10.17 8.85 -6.30
C ASP A 283 -11.26 7.78 -6.07
N LEU A 284 -11.03 6.84 -5.17
CA LEU A 284 -11.97 5.75 -4.83
C LEU A 284 -12.65 6.04 -3.49
N CYS A 285 -13.11 7.28 -3.30
CA CYS A 285 -13.83 7.71 -2.11
C CYS A 285 -15.26 7.11 -2.06
N ASP A 286 -15.80 6.89 -0.87
CA ASP A 286 -17.16 6.33 -0.68
C ASP A 286 -17.87 7.03 0.48
N ARG A 287 -18.61 8.10 0.18
CA ARG A 287 -19.34 8.90 1.19
C ARG A 287 -20.33 8.06 1.99
N ASN A 288 -20.93 7.08 1.31
CA ASN A 288 -22.08 6.31 1.81
C ASN A 288 -21.68 4.89 2.21
N SER A 289 -20.39 4.66 2.51
CA SER A 289 -19.94 3.37 2.99
C SER A 289 -20.60 3.08 4.36
N PRO A 290 -21.30 1.95 4.52
CA PRO A 290 -21.90 1.57 5.80
C PRO A 290 -20.84 1.22 6.86
N PHE A 291 -19.58 1.10 6.46
CA PHE A 291 -18.45 0.84 7.35
C PHE A 291 -17.71 2.13 7.73
N GLY A 292 -18.23 3.30 7.32
CA GLY A 292 -17.59 4.59 7.49
C GLY A 292 -16.91 5.04 6.19
N SER A 293 -16.90 6.36 5.95
CA SER A 293 -16.38 6.93 4.70
C SER A 293 -14.90 6.65 4.44
N ALA A 294 -14.14 6.28 5.47
CA ALA A 294 -12.75 5.85 5.37
C ALA A 294 -12.58 4.42 4.80
N HIS A 295 -13.66 3.67 4.66
CA HIS A 295 -13.67 2.27 4.23
C HIS A 295 -14.35 2.12 2.87
N PRO A 296 -13.70 2.51 1.76
CA PRO A 296 -14.30 2.44 0.45
C PRO A 296 -14.56 1.00 0.01
N ARG A 297 -15.76 0.76 -0.54
CA ARG A 297 -16.19 -0.58 -0.96
C ARG A 297 -15.65 -1.03 -2.32
N ASP A 298 -15.11 -0.12 -3.15
CA ASP A 298 -14.49 -0.47 -4.44
C ASP A 298 -13.08 -1.05 -4.29
N LYS A 299 -13.00 -2.23 -3.64
CA LYS A 299 -11.74 -2.97 -3.50
C LYS A 299 -11.31 -3.67 -4.79
N GLN A 300 -12.22 -3.86 -5.75
CA GLN A 300 -11.91 -4.42 -7.06
C GLN A 300 -10.98 -3.50 -7.86
N THR A 301 -11.24 -2.19 -7.88
CA THR A 301 -10.36 -1.24 -8.56
C THR A 301 -9.01 -1.13 -7.84
N VAL A 302 -8.98 -1.13 -6.50
CA VAL A 302 -7.72 -1.13 -5.73
C VAL A 302 -6.89 -2.38 -6.05
N ALA A 303 -7.49 -3.57 -5.99
CA ALA A 303 -6.84 -4.85 -6.27
C ALA A 303 -6.31 -4.91 -7.71
N TYR A 304 -7.08 -4.40 -8.68
CA TYR A 304 -6.66 -4.33 -10.07
C TYR A 304 -5.43 -3.43 -10.27
N ARG A 305 -5.40 -2.25 -9.62
CA ARG A 305 -4.24 -1.35 -9.65
C ARG A 305 -2.99 -2.00 -9.04
N LEU A 306 -3.14 -2.70 -7.91
CA LEU A 306 -2.05 -3.49 -7.31
C LEU A 306 -1.58 -4.62 -8.24
N HIS A 307 -2.51 -5.31 -8.89
CA HIS A 307 -2.22 -6.38 -9.84
C HIS A 307 -1.39 -5.88 -11.03
N LEU A 308 -1.73 -4.72 -11.61
CA LEU A 308 -0.91 -4.09 -12.64
C LEU A 308 0.52 -3.81 -12.13
N GLY A 309 0.63 -3.27 -10.91
CA GLY A 309 1.92 -3.02 -10.27
C GLY A 309 2.74 -4.29 -10.05
N ALA A 310 2.12 -5.36 -9.55
CA ALA A 310 2.77 -6.65 -9.37
C ALA A 310 3.22 -7.23 -10.72
N ARG A 311 2.38 -7.20 -11.75
CA ARG A 311 2.76 -7.66 -13.10
C ARG A 311 4.00 -6.93 -13.62
N ALA A 312 4.06 -5.61 -13.46
CA ALA A 312 5.19 -4.82 -13.92
C ALA A 312 6.45 -5.04 -13.08
N VAL A 313 6.34 -4.96 -11.75
CA VAL A 313 7.48 -4.96 -10.82
C VAL A 313 7.92 -6.35 -10.40
N ALA A 314 6.99 -7.27 -10.12
CA ALA A 314 7.28 -8.63 -9.65
C ALA A 314 7.52 -9.64 -10.78
N TYR A 315 6.89 -9.42 -11.94
CA TYR A 315 6.89 -10.36 -13.06
C TYR A 315 7.43 -9.78 -14.37
N GLY A 316 7.92 -8.53 -14.36
CA GLY A 316 8.61 -7.90 -15.50
C GLY A 316 7.73 -7.62 -16.72
N ALA A 317 6.41 -7.59 -16.57
CA ALA A 317 5.49 -7.29 -17.67
C ALA A 317 5.60 -5.82 -18.11
N LYS A 318 5.65 -5.58 -19.43
CA LYS A 318 5.67 -4.23 -19.99
C LYS A 318 4.24 -3.69 -20.14
N LEU A 319 3.77 -2.94 -19.15
CA LEU A 319 2.44 -2.33 -19.14
C LEU A 319 2.41 -1.04 -18.32
N THR A 320 1.40 -0.19 -18.53
CA THR A 320 1.16 1.00 -17.72
C THR A 320 0.51 0.61 -16.39
N PHE A 321 1.23 0.79 -15.28
CA PHE A 321 0.73 0.51 -13.92
C PHE A 321 0.72 1.74 -13.00
N GLN A 322 1.27 2.87 -13.45
CA GLN A 322 1.26 4.14 -12.73
C GLN A 322 0.40 5.15 -13.47
N GLY A 323 -0.21 6.07 -12.72
CA GLY A 323 -0.81 7.25 -13.30
C GLY A 323 0.25 8.26 -13.76
N PRO A 324 -0.17 9.32 -14.47
CA PRO A 324 0.74 10.33 -14.99
C PRO A 324 1.29 11.21 -13.85
N LEU A 325 2.61 11.41 -13.84
CA LEU A 325 3.32 12.35 -12.98
C LEU A 325 4.09 13.34 -13.87
N PRO A 326 4.16 14.64 -13.54
CA PRO A 326 4.94 15.58 -14.33
C PRO A 326 6.43 15.20 -14.31
N GLN A 327 7.05 15.19 -15.49
CA GLN A 327 8.49 15.02 -15.66
C GLN A 327 9.23 16.36 -15.56
N LYS A 328 8.57 17.45 -15.96
CA LYS A 328 9.15 18.79 -15.99
C LYS A 328 8.10 19.83 -15.59
N ILE A 329 8.52 20.81 -14.80
CA ILE A 329 7.69 21.91 -14.34
C ILE A 329 8.45 23.21 -14.60
N GLU A 330 7.87 24.11 -15.38
CA GLU A 330 8.55 25.32 -15.86
C GLU A 330 7.68 26.55 -15.69
N LEU A 331 8.25 27.60 -15.11
CA LEU A 331 7.60 28.91 -15.00
C LEU A 331 7.74 29.66 -16.32
N LEU A 332 6.61 29.99 -16.93
CA LEU A 332 6.51 30.86 -18.10
C LEU A 332 6.18 32.28 -17.60
N GLY A 333 7.20 32.95 -17.06
CA GLY A 333 7.10 34.20 -16.29
C GLY A 333 6.30 35.30 -17.02
N ASP A 334 6.60 35.54 -18.29
CA ASP A 334 5.94 36.59 -19.09
C ASP A 334 4.43 36.37 -19.27
N MET A 335 3.97 35.11 -19.15
CA MET A 335 2.56 34.75 -19.32
C MET A 335 1.84 34.55 -17.99
N GLY A 336 2.56 34.50 -16.87
CA GLY A 336 2.01 34.15 -15.56
C GLY A 336 1.45 32.72 -15.53
N LEU A 337 2.10 31.79 -16.24
CA LEU A 337 1.71 30.39 -16.36
C LEU A 337 2.80 29.47 -15.83
N LEU A 338 2.40 28.36 -15.22
CA LEU A 338 3.28 27.26 -14.85
C LEU A 338 2.96 26.05 -15.74
N ASN A 339 3.91 25.63 -16.57
CA ASN A 339 3.71 24.53 -17.52
C ASN A 339 4.24 23.21 -16.94
N LEU A 340 3.38 22.21 -16.87
CA LEU A 340 3.69 20.85 -16.44
C LEU A 340 3.73 19.95 -17.68
N THR A 341 4.87 19.29 -17.89
CA THR A 341 5.08 18.34 -19.01
C THR A 341 5.11 16.92 -18.48
N TYR A 342 4.35 16.03 -19.10
CA TYR A 342 4.20 14.63 -18.70
C TYR A 342 4.84 13.71 -19.74
N SER A 343 5.54 12.67 -19.28
CA SER A 343 6.10 11.62 -20.14
C SER A 343 5.03 10.65 -20.66
N GLN A 344 3.92 10.53 -19.93
CA GLN A 344 2.76 9.73 -20.28
C GLN A 344 1.65 10.60 -20.86
N PRO A 345 0.76 10.06 -21.71
CA PRO A 345 -0.40 10.80 -22.15
C PRO A 345 -1.34 11.07 -20.96
N ILE A 346 -1.95 12.26 -20.96
CA ILE A 346 -2.88 12.71 -19.92
C ILE A 346 -4.27 12.97 -20.51
N GLN A 347 -5.28 12.64 -19.72
CA GLN A 347 -6.66 13.08 -19.86
C GLN A 347 -6.94 14.05 -18.72
N VAL A 348 -7.35 15.28 -19.09
CA VAL A 348 -7.61 16.36 -18.14
C VAL A 348 -9.10 16.63 -18.04
N GLN A 349 -9.63 16.66 -16.82
CA GLN A 349 -10.94 17.22 -16.50
C GLN A 349 -10.73 18.55 -15.77
N ARG A 350 -11.35 19.64 -16.24
CA ARG A 350 -11.13 20.97 -15.65
C ARG A 350 -11.54 20.98 -14.18
N HIS A 351 -10.65 21.51 -13.34
CA HIS A 351 -10.91 21.69 -11.92
C HIS A 351 -10.16 22.94 -11.40
N ASN A 352 -10.80 23.71 -10.52
CA ASN A 352 -10.31 25.05 -10.16
C ASN A 352 -9.51 25.10 -8.86
N LYS A 353 -9.52 24.03 -8.04
CA LYS A 353 -8.98 24.04 -6.67
C LYS A 353 -8.03 22.90 -6.33
N ILE A 354 -7.74 22.00 -7.27
CA ILE A 354 -6.96 20.79 -6.93
C ILE A 354 -5.45 21.04 -6.95
N PHE A 355 -5.05 22.01 -7.77
CA PHE A 355 -3.69 22.51 -7.83
C PHE A 355 -3.60 23.71 -6.92
N GLU A 356 -2.52 23.73 -6.14
CA GLU A 356 -2.20 24.84 -5.27
C GLU A 356 -0.74 25.21 -5.47
N ILE A 357 -0.46 26.50 -5.35
CA ILE A 357 0.88 27.07 -5.46
C ILE A 357 1.25 27.75 -4.15
N SER A 358 2.52 27.63 -3.77
CA SER A 358 3.06 28.27 -2.59
C SER A 358 3.66 29.62 -2.95
N CYS A 359 3.09 30.69 -2.40
CA CYS A 359 3.54 32.06 -2.55
C CYS A 359 4.19 32.52 -1.26
N CYS A 360 5.47 32.87 -1.31
CA CYS A 360 6.25 33.22 -0.13
C CYS A 360 6.70 34.68 -0.15
N SER A 361 6.22 35.48 0.81
CA SER A 361 6.66 36.86 1.05
C SER A 361 7.05 37.01 2.52
N ASP A 362 8.15 37.71 2.81
CA ASP A 362 8.60 38.00 4.18
C ASP A 362 8.63 36.76 5.11
N HIS A 363 9.22 35.67 4.62
CA HIS A 363 9.34 34.37 5.31
C HIS A 363 8.02 33.65 5.65
N GLN A 364 6.88 34.13 5.15
CA GLN A 364 5.61 33.43 5.27
C GLN A 364 5.16 32.92 3.90
N CYS A 365 4.84 31.63 3.83
CA CYS A 365 4.33 30.99 2.64
C CYS A 365 2.85 30.69 2.79
N LYS A 366 2.07 30.95 1.74
CA LYS A 366 0.64 30.62 1.67
C LYS A 366 0.37 29.76 0.44
N TRP A 367 -0.41 28.71 0.62
CA TRP A 367 -0.93 27.90 -0.47
C TRP A 367 -2.18 28.56 -1.05
N LEU A 368 -2.13 28.89 -2.35
CA LEU A 368 -3.23 29.49 -3.09
C LEU A 368 -3.68 28.56 -4.23
N PRO A 369 -4.97 28.49 -4.56
CA PRO A 369 -5.42 27.73 -5.73
C PRO A 369 -4.77 28.21 -7.03
N ALA A 370 -4.37 27.27 -7.89
CA ALA A 370 -3.83 27.52 -9.21
C ALA A 370 -4.75 26.88 -10.27
N PRO A 371 -5.72 27.62 -10.84
CA PRO A 371 -6.65 27.08 -11.81
C PRO A 371 -5.95 26.56 -13.07
N MET A 372 -6.48 25.47 -13.63
CA MET A 372 -6.02 24.96 -14.92
C MET A 372 -6.39 25.91 -16.06
N ASP A 373 -5.42 26.24 -16.90
CA ASP A 373 -5.58 27.14 -18.04
C ASP A 373 -5.75 26.34 -19.34
N THR A 374 -4.66 26.10 -20.06
CA THR A 374 -4.60 25.31 -21.30
C THR A 374 -4.02 23.92 -21.03
N PHE A 375 -4.44 22.93 -21.81
CA PHE A 375 -3.92 21.57 -21.72
C PHE A 375 -3.93 20.86 -23.07
N SER A 376 -3.03 19.90 -23.20
CA SER A 376 -2.92 18.99 -24.34
C SER A 376 -2.87 17.54 -23.86
N THR A 377 -2.54 16.61 -24.75
CA THR A 377 -2.33 15.20 -24.38
C THR A 377 -1.06 14.97 -23.54
N GLN A 378 -0.16 15.94 -23.41
CA GLN A 378 1.10 15.80 -22.65
C GLN A 378 1.47 17.02 -21.80
N THR A 379 0.74 18.12 -21.90
CA THR A 379 1.04 19.35 -21.16
C THR A 379 -0.19 19.90 -20.45
N LEU A 380 0.04 20.52 -19.29
CA LEU A 380 -0.97 21.25 -18.53
C LEU A 380 -0.35 22.57 -18.05
N ALA A 381 -0.95 23.70 -18.44
CA ALA A 381 -0.61 25.01 -17.92
C ALA A 381 -1.54 25.37 -16.76
N LEU A 382 -0.95 25.89 -15.68
CA LEU A 382 -1.65 26.42 -14.52
C LEU A 382 -1.51 27.94 -14.48
N ASN A 383 -2.58 28.64 -14.13
CA ASN A 383 -2.53 30.08 -13.92
C ASN A 383 -1.94 30.39 -12.54
N VAL A 384 -0.82 31.12 -12.53
CA VAL A 384 -0.08 31.47 -11.31
C VAL A 384 0.03 32.99 -11.10
N LYS A 385 -0.79 33.78 -11.81
CA LYS A 385 -0.79 35.25 -11.72
C LYS A 385 -1.04 35.78 -10.30
N SER A 386 -1.70 35.00 -9.45
CA SER A 386 -1.92 35.33 -8.03
C SER A 386 -0.64 35.39 -7.20
N CYS A 387 0.47 34.84 -7.71
CA CYS A 387 1.72 34.64 -6.96
C CYS A 387 2.87 35.55 -7.42
N HIS A 388 2.76 36.19 -8.60
CA HIS A 388 3.82 37.00 -9.24
C HIS A 388 5.23 36.37 -9.07
N ASP A 389 6.21 37.12 -8.58
CA ASP A 389 7.61 36.68 -8.43
C ASP A 389 7.87 35.87 -7.14
N SER A 390 6.83 35.55 -6.36
CA SER A 390 6.96 34.89 -5.04
C SER A 390 6.67 33.38 -5.08
N LEU A 391 6.56 32.79 -6.27
CA LEU A 391 6.21 31.39 -6.47
C LEU A 391 7.37 30.44 -6.13
N VAL A 392 7.18 29.59 -5.12
CA VAL A 392 8.21 28.67 -4.61
C VAL A 392 7.91 27.21 -4.92
N ALA A 393 6.64 26.81 -4.89
CA ALA A 393 6.25 25.41 -5.06
C ALA A 393 4.86 25.26 -5.68
N VAL A 394 4.58 24.07 -6.21
CA VAL A 394 3.26 23.63 -6.67
C VAL A 394 2.95 22.27 -6.06
N ARG A 395 1.68 22.05 -5.71
CA ARG A 395 1.18 20.74 -5.29
C ARG A 395 -0.15 20.39 -5.97
N TYR A 396 -0.41 19.10 -6.08
CA TYR A 396 -1.61 18.53 -6.68
C TYR A 396 -2.29 17.57 -5.70
N ALA A 397 -3.62 17.66 -5.63
CA ALA A 397 -4.49 16.77 -4.85
C ALA A 397 -4.16 16.76 -3.33
N TRP A 398 -3.72 17.91 -2.81
CA TRP A 398 -3.29 18.08 -1.42
C TRP A 398 -4.46 18.37 -0.46
N ALA A 399 -5.47 17.51 -0.49
CA ALA A 399 -6.64 17.60 0.38
C ALA A 399 -7.07 16.22 0.86
N THR A 400 -7.73 16.15 2.01
CA THR A 400 -8.33 14.92 2.53
C THR A 400 -9.28 14.28 1.51
N TRP A 401 -10.06 15.11 0.81
CA TRP A 401 -11.01 14.69 -0.23
C TRP A 401 -10.76 15.49 -1.52
N PRO A 402 -9.80 15.08 -2.37
CA PRO A 402 -9.34 15.91 -3.48
C PRO A 402 -10.29 15.89 -4.69
N CYS A 403 -11.10 14.83 -4.84
CA CYS A 403 -12.03 14.65 -5.95
C CYS A 403 -13.13 13.65 -5.57
N GLU A 404 -14.24 13.65 -6.34
CA GLU A 404 -15.28 12.63 -6.21
C GLU A 404 -14.88 11.31 -6.87
N TYR A 405 -15.67 10.27 -6.61
CA TYR A 405 -15.43 8.90 -7.07
C TYR A 405 -15.16 8.85 -8.58
N LYS A 406 -13.93 8.45 -8.96
CA LYS A 406 -13.41 8.37 -10.33
C LYS A 406 -13.54 9.68 -11.14
N GLN A 407 -13.53 10.82 -10.46
CA GLN A 407 -13.65 12.16 -11.04
C GLN A 407 -12.45 13.04 -10.69
N CYS A 408 -11.27 12.43 -10.52
CA CYS A 408 -10.06 13.20 -10.38
C CYS A 408 -9.69 13.92 -11.68
N PRO A 409 -9.06 15.10 -11.62
CA PRO A 409 -8.77 15.90 -12.80
C PRO A 409 -7.75 15.32 -13.77
N LEU A 410 -6.88 14.41 -13.32
CA LEU A 410 -5.80 13.84 -14.12
C LEU A 410 -5.81 12.32 -14.13
N TYR A 411 -5.97 11.75 -15.31
CA TYR A 411 -5.90 10.31 -15.57
C TYR A 411 -5.01 9.99 -16.77
N HIS A 412 -4.45 8.79 -16.80
CA HIS A 412 -3.96 8.22 -18.05
C HIS A 412 -5.15 7.78 -18.92
N PRO A 413 -5.25 8.19 -20.20
CA PRO A 413 -6.48 8.08 -21.01
C PRO A 413 -6.91 6.62 -21.27
N THR A 414 -5.97 5.69 -21.41
CA THR A 414 -6.29 4.29 -21.78
C THR A 414 -6.40 3.37 -20.58
N SER A 415 -5.53 3.55 -19.58
CA SER A 415 -5.50 2.70 -18.38
C SER A 415 -6.43 3.19 -17.28
N ALA A 416 -6.96 4.42 -17.41
CA ALA A 416 -7.78 5.09 -16.41
C ALA A 416 -7.12 5.13 -15.02
N LEU A 417 -5.79 5.18 -14.98
CA LEU A 417 -5.02 5.32 -13.75
C LEU A 417 -4.90 6.80 -13.36
N PRO A 418 -5.31 7.19 -12.14
CA PRO A 418 -5.24 8.58 -11.68
C PRO A 418 -3.79 9.00 -11.41
N ALA A 419 -3.48 10.26 -11.68
CA ALA A 419 -2.23 10.87 -11.20
C ALA A 419 -2.19 10.79 -9.65
N PRO A 420 -1.07 10.38 -9.03
CA PRO A 420 -0.90 10.48 -7.59
C PRO A 420 -0.79 11.95 -7.14
N PRO A 421 -1.02 12.27 -5.85
CA PRO A 421 -0.68 13.57 -5.28
C PRO A 421 0.82 13.80 -5.40
N PHE A 422 1.21 15.06 -5.61
CA PHE A 422 2.61 15.44 -5.63
C PHE A 422 2.81 16.85 -5.13
N THR A 423 4.05 17.15 -4.72
CA THR A 423 4.55 18.50 -4.49
C THR A 423 5.89 18.66 -5.20
N ALA A 424 6.17 19.86 -5.70
CA ALA A 424 7.40 20.16 -6.41
C ALA A 424 7.82 21.62 -6.18
N PHE A 425 9.12 21.83 -5.96
CA PHE A 425 9.71 23.16 -5.84
C PHE A 425 10.08 23.70 -7.23
N ILE A 426 9.83 24.99 -7.46
CA ILE A 426 9.96 25.65 -8.76
C ILE A 426 11.26 26.48 -8.82
N THR A 427 11.80 26.89 -7.68
CA THR A 427 12.99 27.74 -7.61
C THR A 427 14.28 26.94 -7.39
N ASN A 428 15.33 27.30 -8.16
CA ASN A 428 16.73 26.99 -7.80
C ASN A 428 17.23 27.79 -6.59
N GLN A 429 16.41 28.69 -6.05
CA GLN A 429 16.66 29.31 -4.74
C GLN A 429 16.17 28.34 -3.67
N ILE A 430 17.11 27.61 -3.08
CA ILE A 430 16.96 27.01 -1.76
C ILE A 430 17.02 28.20 -0.78
N PRO A 431 15.92 28.61 -0.13
CA PRO A 431 16.06 29.41 1.09
C PRO A 431 16.69 28.45 2.11
N GLY A 432 17.82 28.85 2.69
CA GLY A 432 18.59 28.02 3.60
C GLY A 432 17.73 27.28 4.62
N TYR A 433 17.81 25.96 4.54
CA TYR A 433 17.96 25.08 5.71
C TYR A 433 17.12 25.47 6.95
N CYS A 434 15.86 25.03 6.97
CA CYS A 434 15.27 24.49 8.20
C CYS A 434 15.12 22.97 8.06
N SER A 435 16.21 22.30 7.67
CA SER A 435 16.40 20.88 7.98
C SER A 435 16.76 20.79 9.46
N LYS A 436 15.77 20.45 10.28
CA LYS A 436 16.00 19.78 11.56
C LYS A 436 15.42 18.37 11.48
N VAL A 437 15.88 17.56 10.54
CA VAL A 437 15.81 16.09 10.62
C VAL A 437 17.03 15.51 9.91
N ALA A 438 17.64 14.48 10.51
CA ALA A 438 18.75 13.64 10.04
C ALA A 438 20.18 14.13 10.34
N LYS A 439 20.66 13.77 11.53
CA LYS A 439 21.73 12.75 11.60
C LYS A 439 21.09 11.42 11.95
#